data_AF-A0A1A2DSK0-F1
#
_entry.id   AF-A0A1A2DSK0-F1
#
_cell.length_a   1.000
_cell.length_b   1.000
_cell.length_c   1.000
_cell.angle_alpha   90.00
_cell.angle_beta   90.00
_cell.angle_gamma   90.00
#
_symmetry.space_group_name_H-M   'P 1'
#
loop_
_entity.id
_entity.type
_entity.pdbx_description
1 polymer ?
#
loop_
_entity_poly.entity_id
_entity_poly.type
_entity_poly.pdbx_seq_one_letter_code
_entity_poly.pdbx_strand_id
1 'polypeptide(L)'
;MSSSKDDHDYRNLAVNRLRPSELQWALNHDAVHGIAYAFKNPVAVAESIDDPDDDRMTYLVRVKRDDLANAFGKINDWITENPGPAGMQAFGFVRALSREGLTERTNGDDELR
;
A
#
# COMPACT_ATOMS: atom_id res chain seq x y z
N MET A 1 22.67 1.24 23.72
CA MET A 1 22.39 0.35 22.58
C MET A 1 20.88 0.13 22.53
N SER A 2 20.15 0.96 21.79
CA SER A 2 18.69 0.86 21.66
C SER A 2 18.40 -0.11 20.51
N SER A 3 18.30 -1.40 20.86
CA SER A 3 18.11 -2.47 19.87
C SER A 3 16.65 -2.54 19.44
N SER A 4 16.44 -2.33 18.13
CA SER A 4 15.69 -3.19 17.20
C SER A 4 14.19 -3.47 17.43
N LYS A 5 13.54 -2.92 18.46
CA LYS A 5 12.10 -3.18 18.67
C LYS A 5 11.20 -2.39 17.73
N ASP A 6 11.54 -1.13 17.47
CA ASP A 6 10.83 -0.28 16.50
C ASP A 6 10.91 -0.86 15.07
N ASP A 7 12.03 -1.46 14.69
CA ASP A 7 12.21 -1.98 13.32
C ASP A 7 11.32 -3.18 13.00
N HIS A 8 10.94 -3.98 14.01
CA HIS A 8 10.01 -5.11 13.85
C HIS A 8 8.56 -4.69 13.57
N ASP A 9 8.21 -3.44 13.89
CA ASP A 9 6.86 -2.93 13.68
C ASP A 9 6.66 -2.44 12.24
N TYR A 10 7.74 -2.18 11.51
CA TYR A 10 7.69 -1.79 10.11
C TYR A 10 7.83 -3.01 9.20
N ARG A 11 7.06 -3.01 8.11
CA ARG A 11 7.21 -3.97 7.03
C ARG A 11 7.40 -3.29 5.69
N ASN A 12 8.15 -3.95 4.81
CA ASN A 12 8.29 -3.53 3.43
C ASN A 12 7.13 -4.11 2.62
N LEU A 13 6.49 -3.29 1.79
CA LEU A 13 5.37 -3.67 0.96
C LEU A 13 5.66 -3.25 -0.47
N ALA A 14 5.61 -4.20 -1.39
CA ALA A 14 5.75 -3.92 -2.81
C ALA A 14 4.37 -3.62 -3.40
N VAL A 15 3.87 -2.39 -3.24
CA VAL A 15 2.53 -2.00 -3.71
C VAL A 15 2.50 -1.95 -5.23
N ASN A 16 2.06 -3.07 -5.82
CA ASN A 16 2.12 -3.32 -7.25
C ASN A 16 0.92 -2.73 -8.01
N ARG A 17 1.20 -2.29 -9.25
CA ARG A 17 0.19 -1.82 -10.23
C ARG A 17 -0.66 -0.66 -9.71
N LEU A 18 -0.04 0.28 -9.00
CA LEU A 18 -0.69 1.48 -8.49
C LEU A 18 -0.78 2.54 -9.58
N ARG A 19 -1.99 3.02 -9.87
CA ARG A 19 -2.21 4.09 -10.85
C ARG A 19 -1.82 5.46 -10.26
N PRO A 20 -1.43 6.43 -11.10
CA PRO A 20 -1.11 7.79 -10.65
C PRO A 20 -2.24 8.45 -9.86
N SER A 21 -3.51 8.23 -10.26
CA SER A 21 -4.68 8.79 -9.58
C SER A 21 -4.96 8.15 -8.21
N GLU A 22 -4.67 6.86 -8.06
CA GLU A 22 -4.79 6.13 -6.79
C GLU A 22 -3.70 6.59 -5.80
N LEU A 23 -2.47 6.77 -6.28
CA LEU A 23 -1.38 7.36 -5.50
C LEU A 23 -1.69 8.80 -5.09
N GLN A 24 -2.18 9.63 -6.02
CA GLN A 24 -2.53 11.01 -5.73
C GLN A 24 -3.63 11.09 -4.67
N TRP A 25 -4.62 10.20 -4.74
CA TRP A 25 -5.63 10.08 -3.69
C TRP A 25 -4.99 9.79 -2.32
N ALA A 26 -4.11 8.79 -2.24
CA ALA A 26 -3.44 8.42 -1.00
C ALA A 26 -2.56 9.55 -0.41
N LEU A 27 -1.86 10.30 -1.27
CA LEU A 27 -1.04 11.43 -0.83
C LEU A 27 -1.88 12.60 -0.28
N ASN A 28 -3.07 12.82 -0.85
CA ASN A 28 -3.97 13.90 -0.48
C ASN A 28 -4.86 13.57 0.73
N HIS A 29 -5.08 12.29 1.03
CA HIS A 29 -6.02 11.83 2.07
C HIS A 29 -5.31 11.20 3.27
N ASP A 30 -4.11 11.69 3.61
CA ASP A 30 -3.36 11.21 4.78
C ASP A 30 -4.15 11.34 6.09
N ALA A 31 -5.02 12.35 6.21
CA ALA A 31 -5.90 12.50 7.37
C ALA A 31 -6.91 11.34 7.53
N VAL A 32 -7.22 10.62 6.45
CA VAL A 32 -8.12 9.46 6.46
C VAL A 32 -7.38 8.22 6.95
N HIS A 33 -6.20 7.92 6.42
CA HIS A 33 -5.56 6.61 6.62
C HIS A 33 -4.21 6.66 7.34
N GLY A 34 -3.53 7.80 7.39
CA GLY A 34 -2.32 8.04 8.19
C GLY A 34 -1.04 7.36 7.67
N ILE A 35 -1.04 6.83 6.45
CA ILE A 35 0.10 6.11 5.86
C ILE A 35 0.71 6.81 4.64
N ALA A 36 0.35 8.07 4.36
CA ALA A 36 0.92 8.77 3.20
C ALA A 36 2.43 8.99 3.35
N TYR A 37 2.96 8.99 4.59
CA TYR A 37 4.40 9.07 4.85
C TYR A 37 5.21 8.03 4.06
N ALA A 38 4.66 6.83 3.89
CA ALA A 38 5.34 5.72 3.24
C ALA A 38 5.42 5.90 1.71
N PHE A 39 4.47 6.62 1.13
CA PHE A 39 4.41 6.93 -0.30
C PHE A 39 5.11 8.25 -0.65
N LYS A 40 5.25 9.17 0.32
CA LYS A 40 6.07 10.37 0.17
C LYS A 40 7.57 10.05 0.10
N ASN A 41 8.00 9.00 0.79
CA ASN A 41 9.39 8.53 0.80
C ASN A 41 9.44 7.02 0.56
N PRO A 42 9.13 6.55 -0.67
CA PRO A 42 9.22 5.14 -0.99
C PRO A 42 10.70 4.69 -0.93
N VAL A 43 10.91 3.43 -0.57
CA VAL A 43 12.22 2.79 -0.59
C VAL A 43 12.71 2.65 -2.03
N ALA A 44 11.81 2.29 -2.94
CA ALA A 44 12.08 2.22 -4.37
C ALA A 44 10.77 2.38 -5.16
N VAL A 45 10.90 2.81 -6.42
CA VAL A 45 9.79 2.88 -7.38
C VAL A 45 10.26 2.18 -8.65
N ALA A 46 9.40 1.32 -9.21
CA ALA A 46 9.65 0.60 -10.45
C ALA A 46 8.51 0.83 -11.45
N GLU A 47 8.87 1.03 -12.71
CA GLU A 47 7.92 1.17 -13.82
C GLU A 47 7.42 -0.21 -14.29
N SER A 48 6.21 -0.24 -14.84
CA SER A 48 5.69 -1.42 -15.54
C SER A 48 6.43 -1.54 -16.88
N ILE A 49 7.40 -2.45 -16.96
CA ILE A 49 8.30 -2.61 -18.11
C ILE A 49 7.66 -3.28 -19.34
N ASP A 50 6.43 -3.81 -19.20
CA ASP A 50 5.83 -4.67 -20.22
C ASP A 50 4.90 -3.94 -21.21
N ASP A 51 4.44 -2.72 -20.89
CA ASP A 51 3.47 -1.98 -21.72
C ASP A 51 3.71 -0.46 -21.60
N PRO A 52 4.09 0.25 -22.70
CA PRO A 52 4.35 1.68 -22.69
C PRO A 52 3.10 2.55 -22.42
N ASP A 53 1.90 2.00 -22.58
CA ASP A 53 0.63 2.67 -22.25
C ASP A 53 0.19 2.36 -20.80
N ASP A 54 0.93 1.52 -20.08
CA ASP A 54 0.67 1.20 -18.68
C ASP A 54 1.33 2.20 -17.73
N ASP A 55 0.56 3.20 -17.33
CA ASP A 55 0.97 4.26 -16.39
C ASP A 55 1.13 3.79 -14.93
N ARG A 56 0.91 2.51 -14.65
CA ARG A 56 0.99 1.95 -13.30
C ARG A 56 2.43 1.72 -12.89
N MET A 57 2.70 1.97 -11.61
CA MET A 57 4.02 1.76 -11.02
C MET A 57 3.92 0.83 -9.81
N THR A 58 5.06 0.24 -9.47
CA THR A 58 5.25 -0.49 -8.23
C THR A 58 6.00 0.38 -7.23
N TYR A 59 5.43 0.55 -6.04
CA TYR A 59 6.05 1.31 -4.96
C TYR A 59 6.48 0.36 -3.84
N LEU A 60 7.78 0.23 -3.62
CA LEU A 60 8.30 -0.43 -2.44
C LEU A 60 8.29 0.57 -1.28
N VAL A 61 7.42 0.35 -0.30
CA VAL A 61 7.20 1.28 0.81
C VAL A 61 7.43 0.61 2.16
N ARG A 62 7.86 1.37 3.16
CA ARG A 62 8.03 0.90 4.54
C ARG A 62 6.92 1.47 5.41
N VAL A 63 6.05 0.61 5.95
CA VAL A 63 4.84 1.02 6.69
C VAL A 63 4.79 0.27 8.02
N LYS A 64 4.34 0.93 9.09
CA LYS A 64 4.05 0.24 10.35
C LYS A 64 2.87 -0.72 10.18
N ARG A 65 2.96 -1.91 10.77
CA ARG A 65 1.92 -2.95 10.68
C ARG A 65 0.57 -2.47 11.20
N ASP A 66 0.57 -1.80 12.35
CA ASP A 66 -0.66 -1.29 12.97
C ASP A 66 -1.27 -0.14 12.17
N ASP A 67 -0.45 0.77 11.65
CA ASP A 67 -0.92 1.86 10.78
C ASP A 67 -1.59 1.29 9.53
N LEU A 68 -1.04 0.21 8.96
CA LEU A 68 -1.62 -0.43 7.78
C LEU A 68 -2.93 -1.16 8.08
N ALA A 69 -3.01 -1.89 9.19
CA ALA A 69 -4.26 -2.53 9.62
C ALA A 69 -5.37 -1.46 9.85
N ASN A 70 -5.01 -0.35 10.51
CA ASN A 70 -5.91 0.77 10.72
C ASN A 70 -6.30 1.46 9.40
N ALA A 71 -5.35 1.64 8.48
CA ALA A 71 -5.59 2.23 7.17
C ALA A 71 -6.62 1.42 6.38
N PHE A 72 -6.56 0.08 6.39
CA PHE A 72 -7.55 -0.75 5.70
C PHE A 72 -8.97 -0.48 6.18
N GLY A 73 -9.19 -0.43 7.49
CA GLY A 73 -10.52 -0.12 8.05
C GLY A 73 -10.99 1.27 7.63
N LYS A 74 -10.17 2.29 7.90
CA LYS A 74 -10.53 3.69 7.63
C LYS A 74 -10.77 3.98 6.15
N ILE A 75 -9.99 3.39 5.25
CA ILE A 75 -10.20 3.57 3.80
C ILE A 75 -11.52 2.93 3.37
N ASN A 76 -11.84 1.73 3.86
CA ASN A 76 -13.10 1.07 3.53
C ASN A 76 -14.31 1.85 4.06
N ASP A 77 -14.27 2.33 5.30
CA ASP A 77 -15.32 3.16 5.87
C ASP A 77 -15.50 4.43 5.03
N TRP A 78 -14.41 5.12 4.70
CA TRP A 78 -14.43 6.32 3.86
C TRP A 78 -15.03 6.06 2.47
N ILE A 79 -14.72 4.92 1.83
CA ILE A 79 -15.31 4.54 0.53
C ILE A 79 -16.83 4.41 0.63
N THR A 80 -17.37 3.84 1.72
CA THR A 80 -18.82 3.71 1.88
C THR A 80 -19.53 5.07 2.00
N GLU A 81 -18.85 6.05 2.59
CA GLU A 81 -19.37 7.42 2.76
C GLU A 81 -19.17 8.29 1.51
N ASN A 82 -18.23 7.93 0.63
CA ASN A 82 -17.81 8.74 -0.53
C ASN A 82 -17.94 7.97 -1.84
N PRO A 83 -19.17 7.63 -2.28
CA PRO A 83 -19.38 7.01 -3.57
C PRO A 83 -18.96 7.94 -4.73
N GLY A 84 -18.40 7.37 -5.79
CA GLY A 84 -18.02 8.12 -7.00
C GLY A 84 -16.53 8.04 -7.34
N PRO A 85 -16.00 8.97 -8.16
CA PRO A 85 -14.63 8.88 -8.68
C PRO A 85 -13.55 8.81 -7.61
N ALA A 86 -13.66 9.59 -6.53
CA ALA A 86 -12.70 9.56 -5.43
C ALA A 86 -12.78 8.23 -4.64
N GLY A 87 -13.99 7.71 -4.41
CA GLY A 87 -14.21 6.37 -3.85
C GLY A 87 -13.59 5.26 -4.72
N MET A 88 -13.67 5.38 -6.05
CA MET A 88 -13.04 4.44 -6.98
C MET A 88 -11.50 4.49 -6.91
N GLN A 89 -10.91 5.67 -6.73
CA GLN A 89 -9.46 5.83 -6.52
C GLN A 89 -9.02 5.24 -5.18
N ALA A 90 -9.76 5.52 -4.11
CA ALA A 90 -9.55 4.93 -2.79
C ALA A 90 -9.64 3.40 -2.83
N PHE A 91 -10.63 2.87 -3.55
CA PHE A 91 -10.79 1.44 -3.76
C PHE A 91 -9.62 0.82 -4.54
N GLY A 92 -9.14 1.51 -5.58
CA GLY A 92 -7.95 1.11 -6.32
C GLY A 92 -6.71 1.02 -5.42
N PHE A 93 -6.51 2.06 -4.60
CA PHE A 93 -5.41 2.11 -3.64
C PHE A 93 -5.48 0.99 -2.59
N VAL A 94 -6.64 0.79 -1.94
CA VAL A 94 -6.80 -0.27 -0.92
C VAL A 94 -6.65 -1.66 -1.52
N ARG A 95 -7.07 -1.85 -2.78
CA ARG A 95 -6.87 -3.11 -3.51
C ARG A 95 -5.40 -3.36 -3.80
N ALA A 96 -4.64 -2.33 -4.21
CA ALA A 96 -3.20 -2.44 -4.42
C ALA A 96 -2.46 -2.80 -3.12
N LEU A 97 -2.83 -2.17 -2.01
CA LEU A 97 -2.32 -2.51 -0.68
C LEU A 97 -2.66 -3.95 -0.25
N SER A 98 -3.89 -4.41 -0.53
CA SER A 98 -4.38 -5.73 -0.09
C SER A 98 -3.72 -6.90 -0.83
N ARG A 99 -3.30 -6.69 -2.09
CA ARG A 99 -2.61 -7.72 -2.88
C ARG A 99 -1.30 -8.21 -2.25
N GLU A 100 -0.71 -7.39 -1.40
CA GLU A 100 0.66 -7.56 -0.91
C GLU A 100 0.69 -7.54 0.63
N GLY A 101 -0.26 -6.85 1.25
CA GLY A 101 -0.44 -6.83 2.71
C GLY A 101 -0.96 -8.14 3.31
N LEU A 102 -1.48 -9.06 2.49
CA LEU A 102 -2.06 -10.37 2.88
C LEU A 102 -1.23 -11.59 2.45
N THR A 103 -0.24 -11.42 1.57
CA THR A 103 0.50 -12.52 0.91
C THR A 103 1.61 -13.11 1.78
N GLU A 104 2.01 -12.44 2.86
CA GLU A 104 3.04 -12.93 3.80
C GLU A 104 2.55 -13.98 4.82
N ARG A 105 1.38 -14.59 4.61
CA ARG A 105 0.99 -15.82 5.34
C ARG A 105 1.28 -17.12 4.57
N THR A 106 1.84 -17.06 3.36
CA THR A 106 2.00 -18.26 2.51
C THR A 106 3.41 -18.52 1.98
N ASN A 107 4.46 -17.86 2.51
CA ASN A 107 5.85 -18.19 2.14
C ASN A 107 6.58 -18.92 3.27
N GLY A 108 5.85 -19.78 3.99
CA GLY A 108 6.35 -20.60 5.09
C GLY A 108 6.54 -22.08 4.78
N ASP A 109 5.92 -22.62 3.73
CA ASP A 109 6.03 -24.04 3.38
C ASP A 109 5.80 -24.22 1.87
N ASP A 110 6.89 -24.23 1.10
CA ASP A 110 6.98 -25.00 -0.15
C ASP A 110 8.45 -25.43 -0.33
N GLU A 111 8.96 -26.07 0.72
CA GLU A 111 9.97 -27.11 0.60
C GLU A 111 9.23 -28.45 0.70
N LEU A 112 8.72 -28.98 -0.41
CA LEU A 112 8.32 -30.39 -0.50
C LEU A 112 8.29 -30.87 -1.96
N ARG A 113 9.37 -31.59 -2.28
CA ARG A 113 9.64 -32.53 -3.38
C ARG A 113 10.22 -32.00 -4.70
#